data_AF-A0A7J6EQI5-F1
#
_entry.id   AF-A0A7J6EQI5-F1
#
_cell.length_a   1.000
_cell.length_b   1.000
_cell.length_c   1.000
_cell.angle_alpha   90.00
_cell.angle_beta   90.00
_cell.angle_gamma   90.00
#
_symmetry.space_group_name_H-M   'P 1'
#
loop_
_entity.id
_entity.type
_entity.pdbx_description
1 polymer ?
#
loop_
_entity_poly.entity_id
_entity_poly.type
_entity_poly.pdbx_seq_one_letter_code
_entity_poly.pdbx_strand_id
1 'polypeptide(L)'
;MGTQMMKLTMVVLIILLHNHNYYGVNGDPHDEVHGLFIFGDSLSDSGNNNNLLTMAKANYKPYGIDFPNATPTGRFTNGRTVVDILGQF
;
A
#
# COMPACT_ATOMS: atom_id res chain seq x y z
N MET A 1 -59.20 -7.04 -6.49
CA MET A 1 -58.14 -7.10 -5.46
C MET A 1 -56.78 -7.58 -6.01
N GLY A 2 -56.72 -8.48 -7.00
CA GLY A 2 -55.45 -9.07 -7.47
C GLY A 2 -54.51 -8.17 -8.31
N THR A 3 -55.02 -7.24 -9.13
CA THR A 3 -54.19 -6.44 -10.03
C THR A 3 -53.37 -5.35 -9.34
N GLN A 4 -53.91 -4.73 -8.28
CA GLN A 4 -53.17 -3.74 -7.48
C GLN A 4 -52.10 -4.43 -6.61
N MET A 5 -52.44 -5.57 -6.02
CA MET A 5 -51.47 -6.35 -5.25
C MET A 5 -50.31 -6.83 -6.13
N MET A 6 -50.58 -7.32 -7.35
CA MET A 6 -49.56 -7.74 -8.30
C MET A 6 -48.63 -6.60 -8.74
N LYS A 7 -49.17 -5.39 -8.96
CA LYS A 7 -48.35 -4.19 -9.24
C LYS A 7 -47.42 -3.87 -8.06
N LEU A 8 -47.93 -3.92 -6.83
CA LEU A 8 -47.13 -3.70 -5.64
C LEU A 8 -46.03 -4.76 -5.49
N THR A 9 -46.33 -6.02 -5.78
CA THR A 9 -45.34 -7.10 -5.72
C THR A 9 -44.22 -6.89 -6.75
N MET A 10 -44.56 -6.47 -7.96
CA MET A 10 -43.57 -6.16 -9.00
C MET A 10 -42.67 -4.98 -8.61
N VAL A 11 -43.22 -3.93 -8.02
CA VAL A 11 -42.43 -2.77 -7.55
C VAL A 11 -41.45 -3.19 -6.46
N VAL A 12 -41.89 -3.99 -5.49
CA VAL A 12 -41.00 -4.51 -4.43
C VAL A 12 -39.88 -5.37 -5.03
N LEU A 13 -40.20 -6.25 -5.98
CA LEU A 13 -39.19 -7.09 -6.64
C LEU A 13 -38.16 -6.24 -7.41
N ILE A 14 -38.60 -5.20 -8.11
CA ILE A 14 -37.72 -4.27 -8.82
C ILE A 14 -36.78 -3.56 -7.85
N ILE A 15 -37.30 -3.09 -6.70
CA ILE A 15 -36.49 -2.45 -5.66
C ILE A 15 -35.46 -3.44 -5.11
N LEU A 16 -35.85 -4.67 -4.79
CA LEU A 16 -34.93 -5.70 -4.26
C LEU A 16 -33.83 -6.06 -5.28
N LEU A 17 -34.18 -6.18 -6.57
CA LEU A 17 -33.22 -6.46 -7.64
C LEU A 17 -32.26 -5.29 -7.90
N HIS A 18 -32.71 -4.04 -7.77
CA HIS A 18 -31.83 -2.87 -7.87
C HIS A 18 -30.84 -2.79 -6.69
N ASN A 19 -31.27 -3.15 -5.47
CA ASN A 19 -30.40 -3.14 -4.29
C ASN A 19 -29.34 -4.25 -4.31
N HIS A 20 -29.59 -5.39 -4.95
CA HIS A 20 -28.61 -6.48 -5.05
C HIS A 20 -27.38 -6.12 -5.91
N ASN A 21 -27.48 -5.08 -6.75
CA ASN A 21 -26.38 -4.64 -7.64
C ASN A 21 -25.41 -3.62 -6.99
N TYR A 22 -25.62 -3.23 -5.74
CA TYR A 22 -24.80 -2.23 -5.04
C TYR A 22 -23.82 -2.80 -4.00
N TYR A 23 -23.66 -4.13 -3.93
CA TYR A 23 -22.69 -4.77 -3.01
C TYR A 23 -21.32 -5.05 -3.63
N GLY A 24 -21.07 -4.60 -4.86
CA GLY A 24 -19.76 -4.66 -5.49
C GLY A 24 -19.08 -3.30 -5.42
N VAL A 25 -18.30 -3.04 -4.35
CA VAL A 25 -17.17 -2.12 -4.50
C VAL A 25 -16.18 -2.86 -5.38
N ASN A 26 -16.26 -2.66 -6.69
CA ASN A 26 -15.11 -2.92 -7.54
C ASN A 26 -14.07 -1.88 -7.11
N GLY A 27 -13.15 -2.27 -6.22
CA GLY A 27 -11.96 -1.46 -5.98
C GLY A 27 -11.36 -1.16 -7.35
N ASP A 28 -11.13 0.11 -7.63
CA ASP A 28 -10.52 0.48 -8.90
C ASP A 28 -9.18 -0.28 -8.97
N PRO A 29 -8.86 -1.05 -10.02
CA PRO A 29 -7.52 -1.61 -10.18
C PRO A 29 -6.42 -0.52 -10.17
N HIS A 30 -6.80 0.75 -10.26
CA HIS A 30 -5.95 1.93 -10.07
C HIS A 30 -5.95 2.51 -8.64
N ASP A 31 -6.47 1.83 -7.62
CA ASP A 31 -6.18 2.13 -6.20
C ASP A 31 -4.72 1.75 -5.84
N GLU A 32 -3.78 2.00 -6.76
CA GLU A 32 -2.35 1.87 -6.54
C GLU A 32 -1.89 3.03 -5.66
N VAL A 33 -1.11 2.73 -4.63
CA VAL A 33 -0.50 3.77 -3.80
C VAL A 33 0.52 4.52 -4.68
N HIS A 34 0.17 5.72 -5.14
CA HIS A 34 1.03 6.52 -6.02
C HIS A 34 2.36 6.96 -5.38
N GLY A 35 2.52 6.84 -4.07
CA GLY A 35 3.76 7.11 -3.37
C GLY A 35 3.65 7.03 -1.84
N LEU A 36 4.78 6.73 -1.19
CA LEU A 36 4.91 6.67 0.26
C LEU A 36 5.71 7.86 0.77
N PHE A 37 5.13 8.65 1.68
CA PHE A 37 5.85 9.65 2.46
C PHE A 37 6.25 9.02 3.80
N ILE A 38 7.55 8.76 3.95
CA ILE A 38 8.08 8.00 5.07
C ILE A 38 8.74 8.94 6.08
N PHE A 39 8.29 8.86 7.32
CA PHE A 39 8.88 9.53 8.47
C PHE A 39 9.38 8.49 9.46
N GLY A 40 10.50 8.75 10.12
CA GLY A 40 11.03 7.83 11.11
C GLY A 40 12.50 8.06 11.41
N ASP A 41 13.18 6.97 11.74
CA ASP A 41 14.57 6.91 12.15
C ASP A 41 15.37 5.94 11.26
N SER A 42 16.44 5.36 11.80
CA SER A 42 17.30 4.40 11.12
C SER A 42 16.56 3.18 10.55
N LEU A 43 15.42 2.78 11.11
CA LEU A 43 14.62 1.65 10.59
C LEU A 43 13.95 1.96 9.26
N SER A 44 13.80 3.24 8.93
CA SER A 44 13.17 3.72 7.71
C SER A 44 14.13 4.45 6.76
N ASP A 45 15.33 4.79 7.24
CA ASP A 45 16.33 5.52 6.45
C ASP A 45 16.89 4.63 5.33
N SER A 46 16.81 5.14 4.10
CA SER A 46 17.35 4.50 2.89
C SER A 46 18.66 5.12 2.39
N GLY A 47 19.23 6.06 3.16
CA GLY A 47 20.49 6.75 2.86
C GLY A 47 20.45 8.27 3.01
N ASN A 48 19.38 8.83 3.58
CA ASN A 48 19.21 10.27 3.79
C ASN A 48 20.37 10.85 4.62
N ASN A 49 20.80 10.14 5.66
CA ASN A 49 21.89 10.60 6.51
C ASN A 49 23.26 10.69 5.81
N ASN A 50 23.46 10.03 4.67
CA ASN A 50 24.73 10.08 3.96
C ASN A 50 25.08 11.51 3.50
N ASN A 51 24.06 12.33 3.28
CA ASN A 51 24.17 13.73 2.83
C ASN A 51 24.18 14.75 3.99
N LEU A 52 24.09 14.30 5.24
CA LEU A 52 24.09 15.18 6.42
C LEU A 52 25.45 15.18 7.12
N LEU A 53 25.73 16.25 7.88
CA LEU A 53 26.88 16.32 8.78
C LEU A 53 26.55 15.58 10.09
N THR A 54 26.59 14.25 10.02
CA THR A 54 26.28 13.36 11.15
C THR A 54 27.21 12.15 11.16
N MET A 55 27.39 11.55 12.34
CA MET A 55 28.07 10.28 12.51
C MET A 55 27.17 9.08 12.21
N ALA A 56 25.84 9.28 12.21
CA ALA A 56 24.87 8.23 11.93
C ALA A 56 24.79 7.94 10.42
N LYS A 57 25.80 7.29 9.86
CA LYS A 57 25.84 6.87 8.45
C LYS A 57 25.83 5.36 8.33
N ALA A 58 25.26 4.85 7.24
CA ALA A 58 25.24 3.43 6.88
C ALA A 58 25.78 3.19 5.46
N ASN A 59 26.77 4.01 5.06
CA ASN A 59 27.48 3.95 3.79
C ASN A 59 28.81 3.15 3.87
N TYR A 60 28.90 2.21 4.81
CA TYR A 60 30.05 1.31 4.99
C TYR A 60 29.57 -0.12 5.30
N LYS A 61 30.44 -1.11 5.15
CA LYS A 61 30.12 -2.51 5.48
C LYS A 61 29.91 -2.67 7.00
N PRO A 62 28.95 -3.50 7.47
CA PRO A 62 28.25 -4.56 6.74
C PRO A 62 26.90 -4.14 6.14
N TYR A 63 26.52 -2.86 6.18
CA TYR A 63 25.23 -2.44 5.66
C TYR A 63 25.12 -2.74 4.16
N GLY A 64 23.98 -3.30 3.74
CA GLY A 64 23.74 -3.67 2.36
C GLY A 64 24.36 -4.98 1.86
N ILE A 65 25.00 -5.80 2.71
CA ILE A 65 25.67 -7.04 2.26
C ILE A 65 24.73 -8.09 1.63
N ASP A 66 23.43 -8.06 1.93
CA ASP A 66 22.45 -9.01 1.40
C ASP A 66 21.80 -8.52 0.08
N PHE A 67 22.16 -7.32 -0.41
CA PHE A 67 21.77 -6.87 -1.74
C PHE A 67 22.60 -7.57 -2.83
N PRO A 68 22.10 -7.65 -4.09
CA PRO A 68 22.81 -8.33 -5.18
C PRO A 68 24.26 -7.89 -5.40
N ASN A 69 24.56 -6.61 -5.15
CA ASN A 69 25.89 -6.04 -5.32
C ASN A 69 26.74 -6.03 -4.03
N ALA A 70 26.15 -6.42 -2.89
CA ALA A 70 26.76 -6.37 -1.55
C ALA A 70 27.46 -5.02 -1.23
N THR A 71 26.92 -3.92 -1.76
CA THR A 71 27.45 -2.56 -1.57
C THR A 71 26.66 -1.82 -0.50
N PRO A 72 27.32 -0.97 0.32
CA PRO A 72 26.61 -0.12 1.26
C PRO A 72 25.52 0.72 0.60
N THR A 73 24.30 0.61 1.13
CA THR A 73 23.12 1.25 0.56
C THR A 73 22.69 2.51 1.29
N GLY A 74 23.21 2.76 2.49
CA GLY A 74 22.70 3.80 3.39
C GLY A 74 21.54 3.35 4.29
N ARG A 75 21.07 2.10 4.17
CA ARG A 75 20.11 1.50 5.08
C ARG A 75 20.82 0.92 6.30
N PHE A 76 20.28 1.11 7.49
CA PHE A 76 20.83 0.53 8.74
C PHE A 76 20.49 -0.97 8.90
N THR A 77 20.65 -1.73 7.83
CA THR A 77 20.41 -3.18 7.75
C THR A 77 21.28 -3.78 6.64
N ASN A 78 21.42 -5.11 6.63
CA ASN A 78 22.09 -5.83 5.55
C ASN A 78 21.28 -5.83 4.25
N GLY A 79 19.95 -5.67 4.34
CA GLY A 79 19.04 -5.83 3.21
C GLY A 79 17.97 -4.74 3.15
N ARG A 80 16.77 -5.11 2.72
CA ARG A 80 15.62 -4.21 2.63
C ARG A 80 15.06 -3.86 4.02
N THR A 81 14.58 -2.63 4.18
CA THR A 81 13.76 -2.22 5.31
C THR A 81 12.30 -2.66 5.10
N VAL A 82 11.47 -2.52 6.14
CA VAL A 82 10.01 -2.75 6.00
C VAL A 82 9.40 -1.83 4.95
N VAL A 83 9.88 -0.58 4.87
CA VAL A 83 9.43 0.42 3.90
C VAL A 83 9.74 -0.01 2.46
N ASP A 84 10.93 -0.56 2.21
CA ASP A 84 11.28 -1.09 0.89
C ASP A 84 10.39 -2.27 0.48
N ILE A 85 9.94 -3.07 1.45
CA ILE A 85 9.04 -4.20 1.21
C ILE A 85 7.63 -3.69 0.94
N LEU A 86 7.14 -2.73 1.71
CA LEU A 86 5.82 -2.13 1.51
C LEU A 86 5.72 -1.43 0.15
N GLY A 87 6.77 -0.72 -0.29
CA GLY A 87 6.78 -0.05 -1.60
C GLY A 87 6.90 -0.98 -2.81
N GLN A 88 6.95 -2.31 -2.62
CA GLN A 88 6.92 -3.30 -3.71
C GLN A 88 5.52 -3.85 -4.00
N PHE A 89 4.56 -3.57 -3.11
CA PHE A 89 3.16 -3.99 -3.23
C PHE A 89 2.29 -2.77 -3.52
#